data_AF-A0A7S3HNU8-F1
#
_entry.id   AF-A0A7S3HNU8-F1
#
_cell.length_a   1.000
_cell.length_b   1.000
_cell.length_c   1.000
_cell.angle_alpha   90.00
_cell.angle_beta   90.00
_cell.angle_gamma   90.00
#
_symmetry.space_group_name_H-M   'P 1'
#
loop_
_entity.id
_entity.type
_entity.pdbx_description
1 polymer ?
#
loop_
_entity_poly.entity_id
_entity_poly.type
_entity_poly.pdbx_seq_one_letter_code
_entity_poly.pdbx_strand_id
1 'polypeptide(L)'
;EGLIKFLLSLHPTAVALKKVFVFYILPMVNPDGVVNGYSKSDILGTGLNQHWVEPSSALHPTLFHLKALMRRAQQGNGEIHAFFDLHGQAAKEGIFFHSVL
;
A
#
# COMPACT_ATOMS: atom_id res chain seq x y z
N GLU A 1 8.86 0.95 -7.86
CA GLU A 1 9.60 1.99 -8.63
C GLU A 1 8.94 2.34 -9.98
N GLY A 2 8.67 1.36 -10.87
CA GLY A 2 8.13 1.62 -12.21
C GLY A 2 6.83 2.42 -12.27
N LEU A 3 5.85 2.13 -11.40
CA LEU A 3 4.57 2.86 -11.33
C LEU A 3 4.79 4.36 -11.06
N ILE A 4 5.63 4.70 -10.09
CA ILE A 4 5.92 6.10 -9.73
C ILE A 4 6.59 6.81 -10.90
N LYS A 5 7.58 6.18 -11.54
CA LYS A 5 8.24 6.73 -12.74
C LYS A 5 7.24 6.97 -13.88
N PHE A 6 6.35 6.01 -14.13
CA PHE A 6 5.29 6.16 -15.13
C PHE A 6 4.36 7.32 -14.80
N LEU A 7 3.86 7.39 -13.57
CA LEU A 7 2.97 8.46 -13.12
C LEU A 7 3.65 9.83 -13.21
N LEU A 8 4.95 9.94 -12.94
CA LEU A 8 5.70 11.19 -13.05
C LEU A 8 6.08 11.57 -14.49
N SER A 9 5.97 10.65 -15.45
CA SER A 9 6.29 10.90 -16.85
C SER A 9 5.29 11.83 -17.56
N LEU A 10 5.64 12.22 -18.79
CA LEU A 10 4.76 12.95 -19.72
C LEU A 10 3.89 12.03 -20.58
N HIS A 11 3.84 10.72 -20.27
CA HIS A 11 3.00 9.80 -21.02
C HIS A 11 1.53 10.28 -20.99
N PRO A 12 0.81 10.34 -22.13
CA PRO A 12 -0.55 10.90 -22.19
C PRO A 12 -1.50 10.29 -21.16
N THR A 13 -1.45 8.97 -20.98
CA THR A 13 -2.23 8.25 -19.96
C THR A 13 -1.89 8.69 -18.53
N ALA A 14 -0.60 8.85 -18.19
CA ALA A 14 -0.20 9.29 -16.86
C ALA A 14 -0.67 10.72 -16.58
N VAL A 15 -0.58 11.61 -17.57
CA VAL A 15 -1.09 12.98 -17.49
C VAL A 15 -2.62 12.99 -17.31
N ALA A 16 -3.35 12.19 -18.07
CA ALA A 16 -4.80 12.08 -17.95
C ALA A 16 -5.22 11.55 -16.58
N LEU A 17 -4.56 10.49 -16.08
CA LEU A 17 -4.84 9.91 -14.77
C LEU A 17 -4.64 10.92 -13.64
N LYS A 18 -3.53 11.66 -13.62
CA LYS A 18 -3.25 12.67 -12.59
C LYS A 18 -4.21 13.87 -12.59
N LYS A 19 -4.94 14.11 -13.69
CA LYS A 19 -5.99 15.15 -13.75
C LYS A 19 -7.28 14.71 -13.08
N VAL A 20 -7.51 13.40 -12.95
CA VAL A 20 -8.76 12.82 -12.45
C VAL A 20 -8.59 12.22 -11.05
N PHE A 21 -7.41 11.67 -10.76
CA PHE A 21 -7.15 10.96 -9.50
C PHE A 21 -5.99 11.56 -8.73
N VAL A 22 -6.14 11.53 -7.40
CA VAL A 22 -5.04 11.74 -6.46
C VAL A 22 -4.45 10.38 -6.07
N PHE A 23 -3.17 10.19 -6.32
CA PHE A 23 -2.46 8.95 -6.00
C PHE A 23 -1.77 9.04 -4.64
N TYR A 24 -2.20 8.20 -3.69
CA TYR A 24 -1.48 7.98 -2.44
C TYR A 24 -0.65 6.71 -2.58
N ILE A 25 0.68 6.85 -2.55
CA ILE A 25 1.61 5.74 -2.77
C ILE A 25 2.52 5.59 -1.55
N LEU A 26 2.43 4.44 -0.89
CA LEU A 26 3.37 4.02 0.15
C LEU A 26 4.34 3.00 -0.47
N PRO A 27 5.60 3.38 -0.76
CA PRO A 27 6.53 2.50 -1.48
C PRO A 27 6.96 1.27 -0.67
N MET A 28 6.85 1.33 0.66
CA MET A 28 7.23 0.24 1.55
C MET A 28 6.44 0.33 2.86
N VAL A 29 5.75 -0.75 3.21
CA VAL A 29 4.95 -0.85 4.45
C VAL A 29 5.79 -1.33 5.65
N ASN A 30 6.83 -2.12 5.41
CA ASN A 30 7.64 -2.78 6.45
C ASN A 30 9.15 -2.48 6.29
N PRO A 31 9.59 -1.22 6.43
CA PRO A 31 11.01 -0.89 6.29
C PRO A 31 11.88 -1.63 7.31
N ASP A 32 11.41 -1.75 8.56
CA ASP A 32 12.16 -2.38 9.63
C ASP A 32 12.35 -3.89 9.38
N GLY A 33 11.30 -4.59 8.97
CA GLY A 33 11.41 -6.01 8.62
C GLY A 33 12.34 -6.25 7.44
N VAL A 34 12.27 -5.40 6.40
CA VAL A 34 13.15 -5.51 5.23
C VAL A 34 14.63 -5.34 5.60
N VAL A 35 14.96 -4.32 6.41
CA VAL A 35 16.35 -4.08 6.84
C VAL A 35 16.89 -5.25 7.67
N ASN A 36 16.03 -5.92 8.44
CA ASN A 36 16.39 -7.09 9.25
C ASN A 36 16.30 -8.44 8.50
N GLY A 37 16.02 -8.43 7.18
CA GLY A 37 15.95 -9.63 6.37
C GLY A 37 14.67 -10.46 6.54
N TYR A 38 13.62 -9.90 7.15
CA TYR A 38 12.31 -10.54 7.22
C TYR A 38 11.53 -10.38 5.92
N SER A 39 10.94 -11.48 5.47
CA SER A 39 10.19 -11.55 4.20
C SER A 39 8.69 -11.30 4.36
N LYS A 40 8.09 -11.73 5.49
CA LYS A 40 6.64 -11.68 5.74
C LYS A 40 6.27 -11.03 7.07
N SER A 41 7.13 -11.16 8.07
CA SER A 41 6.89 -10.66 9.41
C SER A 41 7.46 -9.27 9.62
N ASP A 42 6.88 -8.52 10.54
CA ASP A 42 7.51 -7.34 11.14
C ASP A 42 8.58 -7.73 12.18
N ILE A 43 9.14 -6.73 12.85
CA ILE A 43 10.15 -6.93 13.91
C ILE A 43 9.61 -7.62 15.16
N LEU A 44 8.29 -7.68 15.32
CA LEU A 44 7.62 -8.39 16.42
C LEU A 44 7.33 -9.86 16.04
N GLY A 45 7.71 -10.26 14.83
CA GLY A 45 7.47 -11.60 14.30
C GLY A 45 6.05 -11.82 13.78
N THR A 46 5.20 -10.79 13.76
CA THR A 46 3.80 -10.91 13.34
C THR A 46 3.62 -10.54 11.87
N GLY A 47 2.57 -11.07 11.24
CA GLY A 47 2.22 -10.71 9.88
C GLY A 47 1.43 -9.40 9.86
N LEU A 48 1.99 -8.34 9.28
CA LEU A 48 1.33 -7.02 9.19
C LEU A 48 -0.10 -7.10 8.63
N ASN A 49 -0.31 -7.94 7.60
CA ASN A 49 -1.64 -8.10 7.00
C ASN A 49 -2.71 -8.70 7.91
N GLN A 50 -2.35 -9.27 9.07
CA GLN A 50 -3.31 -9.76 10.06
C GLN A 50 -3.86 -8.62 10.94
N HIS A 51 -3.22 -7.45 10.92
CA HIS A 51 -3.55 -6.32 11.79
C HIS A 51 -4.27 -5.18 11.06
N TRP A 52 -4.75 -5.42 9.83
CA TRP A 52 -5.52 -4.42 9.07
C TRP A 52 -6.83 -4.02 9.76
N VAL A 53 -7.50 -4.89 10.51
CA VAL A 53 -8.79 -4.58 11.16
C VAL A 53 -8.58 -3.57 12.28
N GLU A 54 -7.66 -3.85 13.20
CA GLU A 54 -7.39 -3.04 14.39
C GLU A 54 -5.89 -2.90 14.63
N PRO A 55 -5.20 -2.02 13.90
CA PRO A 55 -3.79 -1.75 14.13
C PRO A 55 -3.61 -0.95 15.42
N SER A 56 -2.52 -1.21 16.14
CA SER A 56 -2.11 -0.44 17.32
C SER A 56 -1.13 0.64 16.88
N SER A 57 -1.25 1.86 17.40
CA SER A 57 -0.27 2.92 17.13
C SER A 57 1.11 2.61 17.70
N ALA A 58 1.19 1.78 18.75
CA ALA A 58 2.44 1.38 19.38
C ALA A 58 3.10 0.18 18.68
N LEU A 59 2.30 -0.82 18.27
CA LEU A 59 2.83 -2.07 17.70
C LEU A 59 2.85 -2.07 16.17
N HIS A 60 1.88 -1.40 15.54
CA HIS A 60 1.68 -1.39 14.08
C HIS A 60 1.57 0.05 13.54
N PRO A 61 2.55 0.93 13.85
CA PRO A 61 2.44 2.37 13.57
C PRO A 61 2.18 2.68 12.09
N THR A 62 2.83 1.96 11.17
CA THR A 62 2.63 2.16 9.73
C THR A 62 1.19 1.90 9.30
N LEU A 63 0.59 0.78 9.73
CA LEU A 63 -0.79 0.45 9.41
C LEU A 63 -1.78 1.40 10.08
N PHE A 64 -1.51 1.77 11.34
CA PHE A 64 -2.35 2.71 12.08
C PHE A 64 -2.45 4.05 11.35
N HIS A 65 -1.30 4.64 10.98
CA HIS A 65 -1.27 5.92 10.27
C HIS A 65 -1.76 5.82 8.83
N LEU A 66 -1.55 4.69 8.14
CA LEU A 66 -2.10 4.45 6.81
C LEU A 66 -3.64 4.42 6.84
N LYS A 67 -4.26 3.72 7.80
CA LYS A 67 -5.72 3.76 7.97
C LYS A 67 -6.24 5.15 8.31
N ALA A 68 -5.51 5.91 9.12
CA ALA A 68 -5.87 7.29 9.42
C ALA A 68 -5.82 8.19 8.17
N LEU A 69 -4.80 8.01 7.32
CA LEU A 69 -4.69 8.71 6.03
C LEU A 69 -5.86 8.36 5.10
N MET A 70 -6.21 7.08 4.99
CA MET A 70 -7.35 6.62 4.18
C MET A 70 -8.67 7.25 4.66
N ARG A 71 -8.92 7.23 5.97
CA ARG A 71 -10.11 7.86 6.56
C ARG A 71 -10.16 9.36 6.28
N ARG A 72 -9.02 10.06 6.39
CA ARG A 72 -8.93 11.49 6.08
C ARG A 72 -9.19 11.77 4.60
N ALA A 73 -8.66 10.95 3.70
CA ALA A 73 -8.92 11.07 2.27
C ALA A 73 -10.42 10.90 1.95
N GLN A 74 -11.11 10.04 2.69
CA GLN A 74 -12.56 9.80 2.55
C GLN A 74 -13.44 10.93 3.10
N GLN A 75 -12.98 11.68 4.10
CA GLN A 75 -13.76 12.75 4.74
C GLN A 75 -13.92 14.02 3.88
N GLY A 76 -13.07 14.21 2.86
CA GLY A 76 -13.02 15.44 2.06
C GLY A 76 -13.78 15.40 0.73
N ASN A 77 -14.94 14.73 0.65
CA ASN A 77 -15.64 14.37 -0.60
C ASN A 77 -14.80 13.50 -1.57
N GLY A 78 -13.66 12.98 -1.14
CA GLY A 78 -12.85 12.05 -1.91
C GLY A 78 -13.37 10.64 -1.71
N GLU A 79 -13.73 9.95 -2.78
CA GLU A 79 -13.99 8.51 -2.72
C GLU A 79 -12.68 7.76 -2.99
N ILE A 80 -12.39 6.73 -2.18
CA ILE A 80 -11.31 5.79 -2.52
C ILE A 80 -11.87 4.85 -3.59
N HIS A 81 -11.67 5.20 -4.86
CA HIS A 81 -12.13 4.39 -6.00
C HIS A 81 -11.37 3.08 -6.17
N ALA A 82 -10.12 3.00 -5.68
CA ALA A 82 -9.31 1.80 -5.75
C ALA A 82 -8.27 1.76 -4.63
N PHE A 83 -8.00 0.55 -4.13
CA PHE A 83 -6.92 0.24 -3.21
C PHE A 83 -6.15 -0.97 -3.75
N PHE A 84 -4.83 -0.84 -3.84
CA PHE A 84 -3.96 -1.91 -4.32
C PHE A 84 -2.92 -2.24 -3.27
N ASP A 85 -2.90 -3.49 -2.83
CA ASP A 85 -1.88 -4.05 -1.95
C ASP A 85 -0.98 -4.99 -2.77
N LEU A 86 0.27 -4.59 -2.97
CA LEU A 86 1.19 -5.24 -3.90
C LEU A 86 2.14 -6.18 -3.16
N HIS A 87 2.06 -7.47 -3.47
CA HIS A 87 2.84 -8.54 -2.83
C HIS A 87 3.65 -9.34 -3.84
N GLY A 88 4.79 -9.86 -3.38
CA GLY A 88 5.49 -10.95 -4.05
C GLY A 88 4.99 -12.30 -3.55
N GLN A 89 4.91 -13.29 -4.43
CA GLN A 89 4.57 -14.67 -4.07
C GLN A 89 5.68 -15.61 -4.54
N ALA A 90 6.23 -16.41 -3.61
CA ALA A 90 7.31 -17.34 -3.92
C ALA A 90 6.81 -18.73 -4.39
N ALA A 91 5.54 -19.07 -4.12
CA ALA A 91 5.03 -20.43 -4.33
C ALA A 91 4.45 -20.69 -5.73
N LYS A 92 4.15 -19.65 -6.50
CA LYS A 92 3.56 -19.76 -7.85
C LYS A 92 4.23 -18.76 -8.77
N GLU A 93 4.57 -19.19 -9.97
CA GLU A 93 5.05 -18.31 -11.03
C GLU A 93 3.87 -17.60 -11.70
N GLY A 94 4.08 -16.34 -12.09
CA GLY A 94 3.07 -15.52 -12.78
C GLY A 94 2.59 -14.32 -11.97
N ILE A 95 1.60 -13.61 -12.53
CA ILE A 95 0.98 -12.42 -11.94
C ILE A 95 -0.49 -12.75 -11.67
N PHE A 96 -0.93 -12.51 -10.44
CA PHE A 96 -2.27 -12.85 -9.99
C PHE A 96 -2.94 -11.66 -9.31
N PHE A 97 -4.25 -11.56 -9.46
CA PHE A 97 -5.10 -10.63 -8.72
C PHE A 97 -5.94 -11.41 -7.73
N HIS A 98 -5.93 -10.97 -6.48
CA HIS A 98 -6.80 -11.49 -5.43
C HIS A 98 -7.67 -10.32 -4.97
N SER A 99 -8.99 -10.41 -5.18
CA SER A 99 -9.93 -9.45 -4.62
C SER A 99 -10.35 -9.92 -3.23
N VAL A 100 -10.37 -8.98 -2.28
CA VAL A 100 -11.02 -9.16 -0.99
C VAL A 100 -12.23 -8.25 -1.03
N LEU A 101 -13.43 -8.85 -0.96
CA LEU A 101 -14.71 -8.13 -0.86
C LEU A 101 -14.93 -7.68 0.59
#